data_AF-A0A7C5J2N2-F1
#
_entry.id   AF-A0A7C5J2N2-F1
#
_cell.length_a   1.000
_cell.length_b   1.000
_cell.length_c   1.000
_cell.angle_alpha   90.00
_cell.angle_beta   90.00
_cell.angle_gamma   90.00
#
_symmetry.space_group_name_H-M   'P 1'
#
loop_
_entity.id
_entity.type
_entity.pdbx_description
1 polymer ?
#
loop_
_entity_poly.entity_id
_entity_poly.type
_entity_poly.pdbx_seq_one_letter_code
_entity_poly.pdbx_strand_id
1 'polypeptide(L)'
;MAQKPKSRPVIEPIPGPGTVDGGKLREALHAFDAGDYRTVRGLTGELMAVDDEEIRAAAEDLRARIDVDPVQVVVLAACTAVLFAILYVWIL
;
A
#
# COMPACT_ATOMS: atom_id res chain seq x y z
N MET A 1 33.95 -8.63 3.65
CA MET A 1 33.47 -7.42 2.94
C MET A 1 32.02 -7.21 3.32
N ALA A 2 31.74 -6.24 4.20
CA ALA A 2 30.36 -5.96 4.64
C ALA A 2 29.58 -5.35 3.45
N GLN A 3 28.50 -6.00 3.05
CA GLN A 3 27.62 -5.50 2.00
C GLN A 3 26.90 -4.28 2.55
N LYS A 4 27.35 -3.08 2.12
CA LYS A 4 26.72 -1.79 2.46
C LYS A 4 25.25 -1.88 2.00
N PRO A 5 24.26 -1.65 2.87
CA PRO A 5 22.86 -1.77 2.49
C PRO A 5 22.61 -0.87 1.29
N LYS A 6 22.11 -1.46 0.20
CA LYS A 6 21.77 -0.80 -1.06
C LYS A 6 20.83 0.35 -0.71
N SER A 7 21.35 1.57 -0.76
CA SER A 7 20.58 2.79 -0.52
C SER A 7 19.41 2.80 -1.48
N ARG A 8 18.21 2.50 -0.96
CA ARG A 8 16.95 2.64 -1.69
C ARG A 8 16.87 4.11 -2.15
N PRO A 9 16.42 4.37 -3.39
CA PRO A 9 16.22 5.74 -3.83
C PRO A 9 15.18 6.37 -2.91
N VAL A 10 15.62 7.27 -2.03
CA VAL A 10 14.73 8.18 -1.33
C VAL A 10 14.14 9.05 -2.42
N ILE A 11 12.86 8.84 -2.69
CA ILE A 11 12.03 9.63 -3.60
C ILE A 11 12.14 11.11 -3.18
N GLU A 12 11.96 12.01 -4.15
CA GLU A 12 11.80 13.48 -4.05
C GLU A 12 11.36 13.99 -2.66
N PRO A 13 11.84 15.18 -2.24
CA PRO A 13 11.70 15.65 -0.87
C PRO A 13 10.28 15.43 -0.33
N ILE A 14 10.17 14.55 0.68
CA ILE A 14 8.90 14.21 1.32
C ILE A 14 8.30 15.50 1.87
N PRO A 15 7.05 15.86 1.47
CA PRO A 15 6.39 17.07 1.94
C PRO A 15 6.25 17.13 3.47
N GLY A 16 6.17 18.35 4.00
CA GLY A 16 5.99 18.60 5.43
C GLY A 16 7.15 18.15 6.34
N PRO A 17 8.42 18.51 6.07
CA PRO A 17 9.52 18.16 6.98
C PRO A 17 9.31 18.78 8.36
N GLY A 18 9.26 17.95 9.39
CA GLY A 18 9.07 18.39 10.78
C GLY A 18 7.62 18.61 11.20
N THR A 19 6.64 18.37 10.32
CA THR A 19 5.22 18.37 10.67
C THR A 19 4.78 16.97 11.11
N VAL A 20 3.67 16.91 11.85
CA VAL A 20 3.07 15.62 12.27
C VAL A 20 2.67 14.80 11.04
N ASP A 21 2.07 15.44 10.05
CA ASP A 21 1.57 14.79 8.83
C ASP A 21 2.70 14.32 7.91
N GLY A 22 3.78 15.09 7.77
CA GLY A 22 4.98 14.63 7.07
C GLY A 22 5.69 13.49 7.80
N GLY A 23 5.59 13.45 9.14
CA GLY A 23 6.02 12.31 9.96
C GLY A 23 5.22 11.05 9.65
N LYS A 24 3.89 11.15 9.62
CA LYS A 24 2.99 10.03 9.24
C LYS A 24 3.22 9.56 7.80
N LEU A 25 3.46 10.48 6.86
CA LEU A 25 3.76 10.13 5.47
C LEU A 25 5.06 9.33 5.36
N ARG A 26 6.08 9.71 6.15
CA ARG A 26 7.35 8.95 6.23
C ARG A 26 7.16 7.57 6.86
N GLU A 27 6.34 7.48 7.89
CA GLU A 27 5.97 6.19 8.49
C GLU A 27 5.24 5.29 7.49
N ALA A 28 4.31 5.86 6.71
CA ALA A 28 3.62 5.14 5.65
C ALA A 28 4.60 4.63 4.58
N LEU A 29 5.59 5.43 4.18
CA LEU A 29 6.65 5.01 3.26
C LEU A 29 7.49 3.87 3.84
N HIS A 30 7.87 3.93 5.13
CA HIS A 30 8.58 2.84 5.79
C HIS A 30 7.74 1.57 5.87
N ALA A 31 6.44 1.67 6.14
CA ALA A 31 5.53 0.54 6.15
C ALA A 31 5.40 -0.10 4.75
N PHE A 32 5.33 0.72 3.69
CA PHE A 32 5.33 0.26 2.30
C PHE A 32 6.60 -0.55 1.98
N ASP A 33 7.74 -0.01 2.40
CA ASP A 33 9.07 -0.61 2.25
C ASP A 33 9.26 -1.93 3.03
N ALA A 34 8.46 -2.13 4.08
CA ALA A 34 8.42 -3.33 4.90
C ALA A 34 7.32 -4.32 4.44
N GLY A 35 6.48 -3.95 3.46
CA GLY A 35 5.35 -4.75 3.01
C GLY A 35 4.14 -4.74 3.95
N ASP A 36 4.11 -3.84 4.95
CA ASP A 36 2.95 -3.67 5.84
C ASP A 36 1.88 -2.79 5.19
N TYR A 37 1.20 -3.34 4.19
CA TYR A 37 0.16 -2.62 3.44
C TYR A 37 -1.07 -2.26 4.29
N ARG A 38 -1.27 -2.91 5.44
CA ARG A 38 -2.36 -2.55 6.35
C ARG A 38 -2.09 -1.19 6.98
N THR A 39 -0.87 -1.00 7.48
CA THR A 39 -0.43 0.28 8.05
C THR A 39 -0.38 1.37 6.98
N VAL A 40 0.10 1.07 5.77
CA VAL A 40 0.06 2.03 4.64
C VAL A 40 -1.37 2.51 4.35
N ARG A 41 -2.35 1.61 4.29
CA ARG A 41 -3.76 1.98 4.05
C ARG A 41 -4.36 2.84 5.16
N GLY A 42 -3.99 2.57 6.42
CA GLY A 42 -4.42 3.38 7.55
C GLY A 42 -3.89 4.81 7.47
N LEU A 43 -2.56 4.93 7.40
CA LEU A 43 -1.87 6.23 7.41
C LEU A 43 -2.20 7.07 6.16
N THR A 44 -2.19 6.48 4.97
CA THR A 44 -2.59 7.22 3.75
C THR A 44 -4.06 7.66 3.80
N GLY A 45 -4.95 6.88 4.40
CA GLY A 45 -6.35 7.27 4.57
C GLY A 45 -6.52 8.50 5.47
N GLU A 46 -5.75 8.60 6.55
CA GLU A 46 -5.73 9.80 7.40
C GLU A 46 -5.12 11.01 6.67
N LEU A 47 -4.04 10.80 5.92
CA LEU A 47 -3.33 11.85 5.20
C LEU A 47 -4.13 12.42 4.02
N MET A 48 -5.06 11.64 3.46
CA MET A 48 -5.98 12.13 2.43
C MET A 48 -6.97 13.19 2.95
N ALA A 49 -7.19 13.25 4.27
CA ALA A 49 -8.07 14.23 4.91
C ALA A 49 -7.34 15.50 5.38
N VAL A 50 -6.04 15.62 5.14
CA VAL A 50 -5.22 16.78 5.51
C VAL A 50 -5.39 17.90 4.47
N ASP A 51 -5.39 19.16 4.92
CA ASP A 51 -5.56 20.34 4.05
C ASP A 51 -4.33 20.66 3.19
N ASP A 52 -3.15 20.14 3.57
CA ASP A 52 -1.91 20.28 2.82
C ASP A 52 -1.95 19.43 1.53
N GLU A 53 -2.09 20.12 0.41
CA GLU A 53 -2.20 19.53 -0.93
C GLU A 53 -0.99 18.64 -1.29
N GLU A 54 0.23 19.02 -0.87
CA GLU A 54 1.43 18.25 -1.22
C GLU A 54 1.45 16.93 -0.45
N ILE A 55 1.06 16.95 0.82
CA ILE A 55 0.96 15.74 1.66
C ILE A 55 -0.16 14.84 1.15
N ARG A 56 -1.31 15.42 0.78
CA ARG A 56 -2.44 14.67 0.22
C ARG A 56 -2.05 13.98 -1.09
N ALA A 57 -1.45 14.70 -2.03
CA ALA A 57 -1.02 14.15 -3.31
C ALA A 57 0.01 13.02 -3.13
N ALA A 58 0.96 13.17 -2.20
CA ALA A 58 1.92 12.12 -1.88
C ALA A 58 1.27 10.88 -1.25
N ALA A 59 0.26 11.06 -0.40
CA ALA A 59 -0.52 9.96 0.18
C ALA A 59 -1.36 9.23 -0.87
N GLU A 60 -1.95 9.95 -1.83
CA GLU A 60 -2.67 9.39 -2.97
C GLU A 60 -1.77 8.54 -3.88
N ASP A 61 -0.60 9.06 -4.26
CA ASP A 61 0.38 8.31 -5.06
C ASP A 61 0.82 7.03 -4.35
N LEU A 62 1.10 7.10 -3.04
CA LEU A 62 1.47 5.92 -2.26
C LEU A 62 0.32 4.90 -2.19
N ARG A 63 -0.92 5.37 -2.07
CA ARG A 63 -2.11 4.51 -2.01
C ARG A 63 -2.40 3.83 -3.35
N ALA A 64 -2.24 4.54 -4.47
CA ALA A 64 -2.43 4.00 -5.81
C ALA A 64 -1.50 2.80 -6.07
N ARG A 65 -0.29 2.80 -5.50
CA ARG A 65 0.68 1.69 -5.63
C ARG A 65 0.29 0.41 -4.92
N ILE A 66 -0.60 0.49 -3.93
CA ILE A 66 -1.03 -0.65 -3.11
C ILE A 66 -2.50 -1.02 -3.32
N ASP A 67 -3.17 -0.32 -4.23
CA ASP A 67 -4.57 -0.58 -4.51
C ASP A 67 -4.70 -1.91 -5.25
N VAL A 68 -5.68 -2.70 -4.84
CA VAL A 68 -5.88 -4.02 -5.42
C VAL A 68 -6.67 -3.85 -6.71
N ASP A 69 -6.11 -4.32 -7.82
CA ASP A 69 -6.81 -4.31 -9.11
C ASP A 69 -8.14 -5.08 -9.00
N PRO A 70 -9.30 -4.45 -9.26
CA PRO A 70 -10.60 -5.11 -9.24
C PRO A 70 -10.65 -6.38 -10.11
N VAL A 71 -9.91 -6.41 -11.22
CA VAL A 71 -9.82 -7.58 -12.10
C VAL A 71 -9.18 -8.77 -11.37
N GLN A 72 -8.14 -8.54 -10.56
CA GLN A 72 -7.53 -9.62 -9.79
C GLN A 72 -8.50 -10.21 -8.76
N VAL A 73 -9.33 -9.38 -8.14
CA VAL A 73 -10.37 -9.84 -7.20
C VAL A 73 -11.40 -10.71 -7.92
N VAL A 74 -11.85 -10.30 -9.10
CA VAL A 74 -12.80 -11.07 -9.91
C VAL A 74 -12.21 -12.42 -10.35
N VAL A 75 -10.97 -12.42 -10.84
CA VAL A 75 -10.28 -13.65 -11.23
C VAL A 75 -10.11 -14.60 -10.04
N LEU A 76 -9.71 -14.08 -8.88
CA LEU A 76 -9.59 -14.87 -7.66
C LEU A 76 -10.94 -15.49 -7.27
N ALA A 77 -12.02 -14.69 -7.29
CA ALA A 77 -13.36 -15.17 -6.98
C ALA A 77 -13.83 -16.25 -7.97
N ALA A 78 -13.56 -16.09 -9.27
CA ALA A 78 -13.86 -17.08 -10.29
C ALA A 78 -13.10 -18.39 -10.05
N CYS A 79 -11.79 -18.32 -9.76
CA CYS A 79 -10.99 -19.49 -9.41
C CYS A 79 -11.51 -20.20 -8.15
N THR A 80 -11.86 -19.44 -7.11
CA THR A 80 -12.47 -19.97 -5.89
C THR A 80 -13.79 -20.68 -6.20
N ALA A 81 -14.67 -20.07 -7.01
CA ALA A 81 -15.94 -20.68 -7.39
C ALA A 81 -15.78 -21.99 -8.17
N VAL A 82 -14.82 -22.05 -9.11
CA VAL A 82 -14.50 -23.28 -9.86
C VAL A 82 -14.00 -24.38 -8.91
N LEU A 83 -13.10 -24.05 -7.98
CA LEU A 83 -12.61 -25.02 -6.99
C LEU A 83 -13.76 -25.56 -6.12
N PHE A 84 -14.65 -24.69 -5.65
CA PHE A 84 -15.83 -25.12 -4.88
C PHE A 84 -16.77 -26.01 -5.70
N ALA A 85 -16.99 -25.72 -6.98
CA ALA A 85 -17.82 -26.55 -7.84
C ALA A 85 -17.22 -27.96 -8.02
N ILE A 86 -15.90 -28.05 -8.20
CA ILE A 86 -15.21 -29.35 -8.28
C ILE A 86 -15.35 -30.12 -6.96
N LEU A 87 -15.08 -29.46 -5.82
CA LEU A 87 -15.22 -30.10 -4.51
C LEU A 87 -16.64 -30.60 -4.28
N TYR A 88 -17.65 -29.80 -4.65
CA TYR A 88 -19.06 -30.19 -4.52
C TYR A 88 -19.40 -31.42 -5.36
N VAL A 89 -18.95 -31.49 -6.62
CA VAL A 89 -19.28 -32.61 -7.53
C VAL A 89 -18.57 -33.91 -7.17
N TRP A 90 -17.36 -33.83 -6.61
CA TRP A 90 -16.50 -35.00 -6.40
C TRP A 90 -16.45 -35.51 -4.96
N ILE A 91 -16.81 -34.70 -3.98
CA ILE A 91 -16.75 -35.07 -2.55
C ILE A 91 -18.14 -35.32 -1.97
N LEU A 92 -19.16 -34.56 -2.40
CA LEU A 92 -20.53 -34.65 -1.89
C LEU A 92 -21.40 -35.51 -2.80
#